data_AF-A0A7Y2AKA3-F1
#
_entry.id   AF-A0A7Y2AKA3-F1
#
_cell.length_a   1.000
_cell.length_b   1.000
_cell.length_c   1.000
_cell.angle_alpha   90.00
_cell.angle_beta   90.00
_cell.angle_gamma   90.00
#
_symmetry.space_group_name_H-M   'P 1'
#
loop_
_entity.id
_entity.type
_entity.pdbx_description
1 polymer ?
#
loop_
_entity_poly.entity_id
_entity_poly.type
_entity_poly.pdbx_seq_one_letter_code
_entity_poly.pdbx_strand_id
1 'polypeptide(L)'
;MANAKDDSTKPPSLGSILRFDNAFTRQLPADPRSDNARRQVSGACYSRVQPTPVKKPELIAYSREMAELLDLSFDPFDSEEFAQVFGGNKIVQGMDPFAMCYGGHQFGNWAGQLGDGRAINLGEVINSVGQRWMLQLKGAGPTPYSRTADGLAVLRSSVREFLCSEAMHHLGVPTTRALSLVLTGESVMRDMFYDGHPQLEPGAVVCRVAPSFTRFGNFQIFASRGDVQTLEQLVDHTIRFDFPHLGEPSQEVYAQWFQEVCHTTAEMIVHWMRVGFVHGVMNTDNLSILGLTIDYGPYGWLENYDPGWTPNTTDAQGRRYRYGHQPQIAQWNLMQLANALVPVFDSVDPLQKGLEIYVAEFERGWD
;
A
#
# COMPACT_ATOMS: atom_id res chain seq x y z
N MET A 1 -55.79 -0.02 5.22
CA MET A 1 -54.80 0.71 4.42
C MET A 1 -53.43 0.33 4.94
N ALA A 2 -52.75 -0.57 4.25
CA ALA A 2 -51.37 -0.93 4.59
C ALA A 2 -50.48 0.22 4.14
N ASN A 3 -49.68 0.77 5.06
CA ASN A 3 -48.65 1.74 4.73
C ASN A 3 -47.68 1.09 3.74
N ALA A 4 -47.71 1.57 2.50
CA ALA A 4 -46.62 1.37 1.57
C ALA A 4 -45.36 1.93 2.24
N LYS A 5 -44.39 1.05 2.54
CA LYS A 5 -43.03 1.52 2.79
C LYS A 5 -42.57 2.18 1.50
N ASP A 6 -42.28 3.47 1.61
CA ASP A 6 -41.75 4.31 0.56
C ASP A 6 -40.49 3.66 -0.03
N ASP A 7 -40.50 3.38 -1.34
CA ASP A 7 -39.41 2.73 -2.09
C ASP A 7 -38.33 3.75 -2.49
N SER A 8 -38.20 4.83 -1.71
CA SER A 8 -37.51 6.08 -2.10
C SER A 8 -36.06 6.23 -1.60
N THR A 9 -35.45 5.23 -0.95
CA THR A 9 -34.12 5.44 -0.34
C THR A 9 -33.16 4.26 -0.47
N LYS A 10 -33.15 3.56 -1.62
CA LYS A 10 -31.97 2.73 -1.92
C LYS A 10 -30.79 3.65 -2.22
N PRO A 11 -29.62 3.46 -1.56
CA PRO A 11 -28.44 4.25 -1.86
C PRO A 11 -28.05 4.09 -3.34
N PRO A 12 -27.50 5.14 -3.97
CA PRO A 12 -27.03 5.07 -5.35
C PRO A 12 -25.98 3.97 -5.49
N SER A 13 -25.92 3.35 -6.67
CA SER A 13 -24.93 2.29 -6.89
C SER A 13 -23.52 2.88 -6.90
N LEU A 14 -22.56 2.19 -6.27
CA LEU A 14 -21.15 2.60 -6.22
C LEU A 14 -20.56 2.85 -7.62
N GLY A 15 -20.94 2.05 -8.62
CA GLY A 15 -20.47 2.23 -10.01
C GLY A 15 -21.01 3.50 -10.70
N SER A 16 -22.04 4.13 -10.15
CA SER A 16 -22.56 5.41 -10.63
C SER A 16 -21.93 6.63 -9.95
N ILE A 17 -21.30 6.42 -8.79
CA ILE A 17 -20.69 7.48 -7.97
C ILE A 17 -19.19 7.53 -8.22
N LEU A 18 -18.51 6.37 -8.12
CA LEU A 18 -17.07 6.27 -8.25
C LEU A 18 -16.65 6.37 -9.72
N ARG A 19 -15.92 7.42 -10.04
CA ARG A 19 -15.37 7.64 -11.38
C ARG A 19 -13.98 7.03 -11.48
N PHE A 20 -13.88 5.84 -12.08
CA PHE A 20 -12.61 5.16 -12.32
C PHE A 20 -11.87 5.72 -13.53
N ASP A 21 -10.58 6.02 -13.36
CA ASP A 21 -9.67 6.43 -14.42
C ASP A 21 -8.63 5.34 -14.75
N ASN A 22 -8.13 4.63 -13.74
CA ASN A 22 -7.18 3.50 -13.86
C ASN A 22 -5.93 3.82 -14.71
N ALA A 23 -5.24 4.92 -14.41
CA ALA A 23 -4.04 5.31 -15.15
C ALA A 23 -2.94 4.23 -15.10
N PHE A 24 -2.76 3.58 -13.96
CA PHE A 24 -1.76 2.55 -13.73
C PHE A 24 -1.94 1.39 -14.72
N THR A 25 -3.16 0.83 -14.82
CA THR A 25 -3.40 -0.32 -15.70
C THR A 25 -3.53 0.07 -17.17
N ARG A 26 -3.94 1.30 -17.49
CA ARG A 26 -4.00 1.79 -18.88
C ARG A 26 -2.63 2.03 -19.49
N GLN A 27 -1.63 2.42 -18.68
CA GLN A 27 -0.34 2.89 -19.20
C GLN A 27 0.83 1.93 -18.99
N LEU A 28 0.80 1.13 -17.93
CA LEU A 28 1.91 0.23 -17.61
C LEU A 28 1.72 -1.16 -18.21
N PRO A 29 2.82 -1.89 -18.49
CA PRO A 29 2.74 -3.21 -19.09
C PRO A 29 2.05 -4.21 -18.16
N ALA A 30 1.03 -4.87 -18.69
CA ALA A 30 0.29 -5.94 -18.03
C ALA A 30 0.96 -7.30 -18.24
N ASP A 31 0.84 -8.18 -17.26
CA ASP A 31 1.12 -9.59 -17.46
C ASP A 31 0.18 -10.15 -18.53
N PRO A 32 0.70 -10.77 -19.61
CA PRO A 32 -0.13 -11.31 -20.68
C PRO A 32 -1.00 -12.49 -20.21
N ARG A 33 -0.69 -13.10 -19.07
CA ARG A 33 -1.47 -14.19 -18.50
C ARG A 33 -2.59 -13.68 -17.59
N SER A 34 -3.79 -14.19 -17.82
CA SER A 34 -5.00 -13.89 -17.03
C SER A 34 -5.32 -14.96 -15.97
N ASP A 35 -4.59 -16.08 -15.94
CA ASP A 35 -4.82 -17.12 -14.94
C ASP A 35 -4.20 -16.74 -13.58
N ASN A 36 -4.88 -17.13 -12.51
CA ASN A 36 -4.48 -16.83 -11.14
C ASN A 36 -3.59 -17.92 -10.51
N ALA A 37 -2.59 -18.40 -11.26
CA ALA A 37 -1.59 -19.32 -10.73
C ALA A 37 -0.38 -18.58 -10.16
N ARG A 38 0.09 -19.00 -8.99
CA ARG A 38 1.32 -18.49 -8.34
C ARG A 38 2.54 -18.71 -9.23
N ARG A 39 3.28 -17.64 -9.54
CA ARG A 39 4.41 -17.70 -10.49
C ARG A 39 5.35 -16.50 -10.37
N GLN A 40 6.51 -16.61 -11.01
CA GLN A 40 7.30 -15.42 -11.39
C GLN A 40 6.62 -14.72 -12.57
N VAL A 41 6.52 -13.40 -12.50
CA VAL A 41 5.96 -12.49 -13.50
C VAL A 41 7.08 -11.54 -13.91
N SER A 42 7.41 -11.49 -15.20
CA SER A 42 8.49 -10.67 -15.76
C SER A 42 7.96 -9.78 -16.88
N GLY A 43 8.57 -8.60 -17.09
CA GLY A 43 8.17 -7.66 -18.13
C GLY A 43 6.79 -7.02 -17.92
N ALA A 44 6.29 -7.02 -16.68
CA ALA A 44 4.97 -6.49 -16.34
C ALA A 44 4.96 -5.86 -14.95
N CYS A 45 4.23 -4.75 -14.82
CA CYS A 45 4.02 -4.02 -13.57
C CYS A 45 2.89 -4.61 -12.72
N TYR A 46 1.98 -5.38 -13.34
CA TYR A 46 0.85 -5.98 -12.65
C TYR A 46 0.33 -7.22 -13.38
N SER A 47 -0.46 -8.03 -12.67
CA SER A 47 -1.32 -9.06 -13.27
C SER A 47 -2.78 -8.76 -12.96
N ARG A 48 -3.66 -8.90 -13.95
CA ARG A 48 -5.11 -8.82 -13.71
C ARG A 48 -5.56 -9.99 -12.85
N VAL A 49 -6.29 -9.70 -11.78
CA VAL A 49 -6.78 -10.72 -10.85
C VAL A 49 -8.08 -10.25 -10.23
N GLN A 50 -9.06 -11.15 -10.16
CA GLN A 50 -10.32 -10.88 -9.49
C GLN A 50 -10.20 -11.20 -8.00
N PRO A 51 -10.81 -10.39 -7.11
CA PRO A 51 -11.05 -10.77 -5.73
C PRO A 51 -11.75 -12.13 -5.64
N THR A 52 -11.42 -12.90 -4.60
CA THR A 52 -12.12 -14.15 -4.27
C THR A 52 -13.40 -13.81 -3.53
N PRO A 53 -14.60 -14.14 -4.07
CA PRO A 53 -15.85 -13.86 -3.37
C PRO A 53 -15.90 -14.58 -2.02
N VAL A 54 -16.31 -13.84 -0.99
CA VAL A 54 -16.41 -14.35 0.37
C VAL A 54 -17.83 -14.84 0.69
N LYS A 55 -17.96 -15.68 1.72
CA LYS A 55 -19.22 -16.38 2.03
C LYS A 55 -20.35 -15.44 2.46
N LYS A 56 -20.06 -14.47 3.32
CA LYS A 56 -21.04 -13.53 3.89
C LYS A 56 -20.34 -12.21 4.22
N PRO A 57 -20.20 -11.29 3.24
CA PRO A 57 -19.58 -10.00 3.48
C PRO A 57 -20.44 -9.17 4.44
N GLU A 58 -19.87 -8.75 5.56
CA GLU A 58 -20.55 -7.96 6.58
C GLU A 58 -19.67 -6.77 6.97
N LEU A 59 -20.12 -5.55 6.65
CA LEU A 59 -19.42 -4.32 7.03
C LEU A 59 -19.45 -4.18 8.55
N ILE A 60 -18.28 -3.96 9.16
CA ILE A 60 -18.18 -3.75 10.62
C ILE A 60 -17.65 -2.36 11.00
N ALA A 61 -16.90 -1.71 10.11
CA ALA A 61 -16.46 -0.33 10.31
C ALA A 61 -16.14 0.34 8.96
N TYR A 62 -16.27 1.67 8.91
CA TYR A 62 -15.79 2.50 7.81
C TYR A 62 -15.25 3.83 8.33
N SER A 63 -14.32 4.45 7.60
CA SER A 63 -13.86 5.81 7.86
C SER A 63 -14.77 6.80 7.15
N ARG A 64 -15.48 7.63 7.92
CA ARG A 64 -16.42 8.61 7.38
C ARG A 64 -15.73 9.64 6.51
N GLU A 65 -14.64 10.22 6.99
CA GLU A 65 -13.88 11.23 6.23
C GLU A 65 -13.33 10.64 4.92
N MET A 66 -12.88 9.38 4.94
CA MET A 66 -12.41 8.71 3.74
C MET A 66 -13.56 8.44 2.75
N ALA A 67 -14.74 8.06 3.24
CA ALA A 67 -15.92 7.89 2.40
C ALA A 67 -16.37 9.21 1.75
N GLU A 68 -16.41 10.30 2.54
CA GLU A 68 -16.74 11.65 2.06
C GLU A 68 -15.72 12.15 1.02
N LEU A 69 -14.43 11.90 1.23
CA LEU A 69 -13.36 12.25 0.30
C LEU A 69 -13.50 11.53 -1.05
N LEU A 70 -14.11 10.33 -1.06
CA LEU A 70 -14.43 9.55 -2.26
C LEU A 70 -15.84 9.85 -2.81
N ASP A 71 -16.46 10.96 -2.37
CA ASP A 71 -17.79 11.43 -2.76
C ASP A 71 -18.94 10.47 -2.38
N LEU A 72 -18.72 9.58 -1.41
CA LEU A 72 -19.75 8.66 -0.91
C LEU A 72 -20.60 9.38 0.15
N SER A 73 -21.69 10.01 -0.29
CA SER A 73 -22.57 10.86 0.53
C SER A 73 -23.72 10.14 1.27
N PHE A 74 -23.69 8.80 1.30
CA PHE A 74 -24.66 7.96 2.01
C PHE A 74 -23.97 7.19 3.14
N ASP A 75 -24.72 6.71 4.14
CA ASP A 75 -24.14 5.83 5.16
C ASP A 75 -23.86 4.43 4.56
N PRO A 76 -22.60 3.97 4.50
CA PRO A 76 -22.26 2.64 4.00
C PRO A 76 -23.00 1.48 4.67
N PHE A 77 -23.48 1.64 5.91
CA PHE A 77 -24.30 0.61 6.57
C PHE A 77 -25.68 0.41 5.95
N ASP A 78 -26.20 1.42 5.24
CA ASP A 78 -27.48 1.33 4.53
C ASP A 78 -27.34 0.69 3.14
N SER A 79 -26.13 0.29 2.74
CA SER A 79 -25.81 -0.25 1.41
C SER A 79 -25.27 -1.68 1.48
N GLU A 80 -26.10 -2.65 1.14
CA GLU A 80 -25.65 -4.03 0.94
C GLU A 80 -24.56 -4.10 -0.16
N GLU A 81 -24.67 -3.28 -1.20
CA GLU A 81 -23.67 -3.23 -2.28
C GLU A 81 -22.29 -2.84 -1.75
N PHE A 82 -22.21 -1.95 -0.76
CA PHE A 82 -20.93 -1.52 -0.19
C PHE A 82 -20.16 -2.69 0.40
N ALA A 83 -20.80 -3.50 1.26
CA ALA A 83 -20.18 -4.70 1.81
C ALA A 83 -19.82 -5.72 0.71
N GLN A 84 -20.66 -5.89 -0.31
CA GLN A 84 -20.39 -6.79 -1.42
C GLN A 84 -19.18 -6.34 -2.26
N VAL A 85 -19.02 -5.03 -2.51
CA VAL A 85 -17.89 -4.50 -3.28
C VAL A 85 -16.59 -4.57 -2.47
N PHE A 86 -16.60 -4.03 -1.24
CA PHE A 86 -15.38 -3.95 -0.43
C PHE A 86 -15.06 -5.25 0.31
N GLY A 87 -15.95 -6.24 0.29
CA GLY A 87 -15.66 -7.64 0.63
C GLY A 87 -15.10 -8.47 -0.53
N GLY A 88 -15.11 -7.95 -1.77
CA GLY A 88 -14.60 -8.65 -2.96
C GLY A 88 -15.62 -9.52 -3.70
N ASN A 89 -16.92 -9.40 -3.41
CA ASN A 89 -17.97 -10.20 -4.05
C ASN A 89 -18.53 -9.57 -5.33
N LYS A 90 -18.39 -8.25 -5.48
CA LYS A 90 -18.95 -7.51 -6.60
C LYS A 90 -17.94 -6.54 -7.19
N ILE A 91 -17.79 -6.59 -8.51
CA ILE A 91 -17.06 -5.60 -9.29
C ILE A 91 -18.09 -4.68 -9.94
N VAL A 92 -17.97 -3.38 -9.71
CA VAL A 92 -18.85 -2.37 -10.32
C VAL A 92 -18.23 -1.80 -11.58
N GLN A 93 -19.04 -1.08 -12.36
CA GLN A 93 -18.61 -0.45 -13.60
C GLN A 93 -17.37 0.43 -13.37
N GLY A 94 -16.37 0.26 -14.24
CA GLY A 94 -15.14 1.05 -14.24
C GLY A 94 -13.97 0.45 -13.46
N MET A 95 -14.21 -0.51 -12.56
CA MET A 95 -13.12 -1.23 -11.88
C MET A 95 -12.31 -2.07 -12.88
N ASP A 96 -10.98 -2.14 -12.69
CA ASP A 96 -10.07 -3.02 -13.43
C ASP A 96 -9.16 -3.76 -12.43
N PRO A 97 -9.64 -4.83 -11.76
CA PRO A 97 -8.92 -5.41 -10.64
C PRO A 97 -7.54 -6.02 -10.99
N PHE A 98 -6.52 -5.69 -10.21
CA PHE A 98 -5.14 -6.11 -10.45
C PHE A 98 -4.30 -6.26 -9.16
N ALA A 99 -3.21 -7.01 -9.28
CA ALA A 99 -2.18 -7.13 -8.25
C ALA A 99 -0.83 -6.66 -8.80
N MET A 100 -0.13 -5.79 -8.06
CA MET A 100 1.15 -5.21 -8.49
C MET A 100 2.30 -6.22 -8.37
N CYS A 101 3.22 -6.15 -9.31
CA CYS A 101 4.51 -6.84 -9.27
C CYS A 101 5.57 -5.92 -8.63
N TYR A 102 6.25 -6.42 -7.61
CA TYR A 102 7.43 -5.78 -7.02
C TYR A 102 8.36 -6.83 -6.44
N GLY A 103 9.59 -6.40 -6.12
CA GLY A 103 10.55 -7.16 -5.35
C GLY A 103 10.85 -6.43 -4.04
N GLY A 104 11.93 -6.78 -3.37
CA GLY A 104 12.33 -6.05 -2.19
C GLY A 104 13.50 -6.68 -1.44
N HIS A 105 14.16 -5.88 -0.62
CA HIS A 105 15.13 -6.33 0.34
C HIS A 105 14.43 -6.58 1.66
N GLN A 106 14.32 -7.85 2.05
CA GLN A 106 13.75 -8.25 3.33
C GLN A 106 14.87 -8.46 4.34
N PHE A 107 14.84 -7.72 5.45
CA PHE A 107 15.89 -7.74 6.48
C PHE A 107 17.31 -7.51 5.93
N GLY A 108 17.43 -6.68 4.89
CA GLY A 108 18.70 -6.35 4.25
C GLY A 108 19.12 -7.30 3.11
N ASN A 109 18.39 -8.38 2.86
CA ASN A 109 18.71 -9.36 1.81
C ASN A 109 17.71 -9.26 0.66
N TRP A 110 18.19 -9.35 -0.58
CA TRP A 110 17.30 -9.38 -1.74
C TRP A 110 16.40 -10.63 -1.72
N ALA A 111 15.09 -10.43 -1.71
CA ALA A 111 14.10 -11.51 -1.61
C ALA A 111 13.56 -11.97 -2.97
N GLY A 112 14.08 -11.42 -4.07
CA GLY A 112 13.53 -11.66 -5.41
C GLY A 112 12.15 -11.04 -5.57
N GLN A 113 11.30 -11.69 -6.36
CA GLN A 113 9.93 -11.25 -6.57
C GLN A 113 9.05 -11.48 -5.34
N LEU A 114 8.35 -10.42 -4.96
CA LEU A 114 7.28 -10.38 -4.00
C LEU A 114 5.97 -10.11 -4.76
N GLY A 115 5.45 -8.88 -4.67
CA GLY A 115 4.19 -8.47 -5.28
C GLY A 115 3.03 -8.51 -4.29
N ASP A 116 1.87 -8.05 -4.76
CA ASP A 116 0.63 -8.02 -3.98
C ASP A 116 0.10 -9.43 -3.74
N GLY A 117 0.71 -10.15 -2.79
CA GLY A 117 0.42 -11.57 -2.53
C GLY A 117 -0.89 -11.83 -1.77
N ARG A 118 -1.51 -10.80 -1.22
CA ARG A 118 -2.81 -10.84 -0.54
C ARG A 118 -3.57 -9.53 -0.67
N ALA A 119 -3.20 -8.73 -1.67
CA ALA A 119 -3.79 -7.43 -1.93
C ALA A 119 -4.27 -7.42 -3.39
N ILE A 120 -5.41 -6.81 -3.64
CA ILE A 120 -5.97 -6.65 -4.97
C ILE A 120 -6.48 -5.21 -5.08
N ASN A 121 -5.89 -4.45 -5.99
CA ASN A 121 -6.33 -3.10 -6.34
C ASN A 121 -7.60 -3.23 -7.17
N LEU A 122 -8.67 -2.52 -6.81
CA LEU A 122 -9.93 -2.50 -7.55
C LEU A 122 -9.90 -1.50 -8.71
N GLY A 123 -9.06 -0.47 -8.58
CA GLY A 123 -8.89 0.60 -9.56
C GLY A 123 -8.53 1.93 -8.89
N GLU A 124 -8.36 2.94 -9.72
CA GLU A 124 -8.07 4.32 -9.31
C GLU A 124 -9.28 5.19 -9.60
N VAL A 125 -9.80 5.84 -8.56
CA VAL A 125 -10.93 6.78 -8.67
C VAL A 125 -10.43 8.22 -8.67
N ILE A 126 -11.12 9.09 -9.41
CA ILE A 126 -10.93 10.54 -9.36
C ILE A 126 -12.14 11.19 -8.70
N ASN A 127 -11.95 11.77 -7.52
CA ASN A 127 -13.02 12.44 -6.80
C ASN A 127 -13.47 13.75 -7.48
N SER A 128 -14.49 14.38 -6.92
CA SER A 128 -15.13 15.59 -7.44
C SER A 128 -14.19 16.80 -7.55
N VAL A 129 -13.14 16.85 -6.72
CA VAL A 129 -12.11 17.89 -6.73
C VAL A 129 -10.87 17.54 -7.58
N GLY A 130 -10.90 16.40 -8.28
CA GLY A 130 -9.85 16.02 -9.22
C GLY A 130 -8.67 15.25 -8.62
N GLN A 131 -8.75 14.84 -7.35
CA GLN A 131 -7.72 14.03 -6.70
C GLN A 131 -7.89 12.55 -7.04
N ARG A 132 -6.76 11.86 -7.20
CA ARG A 132 -6.67 10.43 -7.52
C ARG A 132 -6.48 9.59 -6.28
N TRP A 133 -7.22 8.48 -6.20
CA TRP A 133 -7.13 7.53 -5.10
C TRP A 133 -7.25 6.09 -5.60
N MET A 134 -6.25 5.27 -5.29
CA MET A 134 -6.28 3.84 -5.54
C MET A 134 -7.00 3.12 -4.40
N LEU A 135 -7.96 2.26 -4.75
CA LEU A 135 -8.69 1.42 -3.80
C LEU A 135 -8.08 0.01 -3.80
N GLN A 136 -7.58 -0.46 -2.66
CA GLN A 136 -6.93 -1.77 -2.54
C GLN A 136 -7.57 -2.63 -1.45
N LEU A 137 -8.04 -3.81 -1.81
CA LEU A 137 -8.54 -4.80 -0.85
C LEU A 137 -7.41 -5.70 -0.36
N LYS A 138 -7.13 -5.68 0.94
CA LYS A 138 -6.16 -6.57 1.57
C LYS A 138 -6.89 -7.69 2.30
N GLY A 139 -6.52 -8.94 1.98
CA GLY A 139 -7.21 -10.15 2.39
C GLY A 139 -8.22 -10.70 1.38
N ALA A 140 -8.26 -10.14 0.16
CA ALA A 140 -9.25 -10.46 -0.88
C ALA A 140 -8.94 -11.72 -1.71
N GLY A 141 -8.03 -12.58 -1.24
CA GLY A 141 -7.72 -13.86 -1.88
C GLY A 141 -6.32 -13.92 -2.51
N PRO A 142 -5.95 -15.09 -3.03
CA PRO A 142 -4.64 -15.32 -3.60
C PRO A 142 -4.49 -14.62 -4.96
N THR A 143 -3.24 -14.33 -5.30
CA THR A 143 -2.78 -13.71 -6.55
C THR A 143 -1.60 -14.51 -7.11
N PRO A 144 -1.09 -14.19 -8.32
CA PRO A 144 0.16 -14.76 -8.81
C PRO A 144 1.36 -14.56 -7.87
N TYR A 145 1.25 -13.58 -6.95
CA TYR A 145 2.28 -13.13 -6.04
C TYR A 145 2.17 -13.74 -4.62
N SER A 146 1.17 -14.59 -4.34
CA SER A 146 0.94 -15.13 -2.99
C SER A 146 2.04 -16.04 -2.47
N ARG A 147 2.98 -16.48 -3.32
CA ARG A 147 4.04 -17.44 -2.97
C ARG A 147 3.44 -18.68 -2.27
N THR A 148 3.75 -18.91 -1.00
CA THR A 148 3.21 -20.02 -0.20
C THR A 148 1.98 -19.63 0.63
N ALA A 149 1.66 -18.35 0.75
CA ALA A 149 0.54 -17.84 1.56
C ALA A 149 -0.82 -18.06 0.89
N ASP A 150 -1.89 -18.03 1.68
CA ASP A 150 -3.28 -18.27 1.23
C ASP A 150 -3.94 -17.04 0.57
N GLY A 151 -3.38 -15.84 0.72
CA GLY A 151 -3.95 -14.59 0.20
C GLY A 151 -5.04 -13.96 1.08
N LEU A 152 -5.29 -14.51 2.27
CA LEU A 152 -6.36 -14.08 3.17
C LEU A 152 -5.83 -13.22 4.33
N ALA A 153 -6.72 -12.48 4.98
CA ALA A 153 -6.41 -11.74 6.21
C ALA A 153 -7.43 -12.08 7.31
N VAL A 154 -7.02 -11.88 8.56
CA VAL A 154 -7.84 -12.13 9.74
C VAL A 154 -8.28 -10.82 10.38
N LEU A 155 -9.41 -10.86 11.08
CA LEU A 155 -10.02 -9.69 11.71
C LEU A 155 -9.03 -8.92 12.58
N ARG A 156 -8.25 -9.60 13.43
CA ARG A 156 -7.28 -8.96 14.33
C ARG A 156 -6.25 -8.10 13.59
N SER A 157 -5.65 -8.62 12.51
CA SER A 157 -4.69 -7.84 11.71
C SER A 157 -5.38 -6.70 10.97
N SER A 158 -6.58 -6.93 10.44
CA SER A 158 -7.32 -5.94 9.66
C SER A 158 -7.86 -4.80 10.53
N VAL A 159 -8.30 -5.07 11.76
CA VAL A 159 -8.65 -4.05 12.76
C VAL A 159 -7.44 -3.19 13.11
N ARG A 160 -6.29 -3.82 13.38
CA ARG A 160 -5.05 -3.10 13.71
C ARG A 160 -4.61 -2.17 12.58
N GLU A 161 -4.71 -2.61 11.34
CA GLU A 161 -4.37 -1.81 10.16
C GLU A 161 -5.38 -0.68 9.92
N PHE A 162 -6.69 -0.97 10.00
CA PHE A 162 -7.74 0.04 9.90
C PHE A 162 -7.56 1.17 10.93
N LEU A 163 -7.45 0.82 12.22
CA LEU A 163 -7.31 1.80 13.29
C LEU A 163 -6.01 2.59 13.21
N CYS A 164 -4.89 1.92 12.92
CA CYS A 164 -3.59 2.58 12.86
C CYS A 164 -3.48 3.53 11.67
N SER A 165 -4.05 3.17 10.52
CA SER A 165 -4.07 4.02 9.33
C SER A 165 -4.75 5.36 9.62
N GLU A 166 -5.92 5.32 10.26
CA GLU A 166 -6.67 6.54 10.59
C GLU A 166 -6.07 7.28 11.79
N ALA A 167 -5.52 6.57 12.79
CA ALA A 167 -4.81 7.19 13.91
C ALA A 167 -3.59 7.98 13.43
N MET A 168 -2.77 7.41 12.54
CA MET A 168 -1.61 8.09 11.96
C MET A 168 -2.04 9.34 11.18
N HIS A 169 -3.13 9.26 10.43
CA HIS A 169 -3.68 10.42 9.72
C HIS A 169 -4.06 11.55 10.69
N HIS A 170 -4.81 11.25 11.76
CA HIS A 170 -5.22 12.27 12.74
C HIS A 170 -4.07 12.77 13.62
N LEU A 171 -2.96 12.02 13.73
CA LEU A 171 -1.70 12.49 14.32
C LEU A 171 -0.89 13.40 13.37
N GLY A 172 -1.37 13.61 12.14
CA GLY A 172 -0.67 14.39 11.11
C GLY A 172 0.51 13.65 10.50
N VAL A 173 0.60 12.32 10.64
CA VAL A 173 1.65 11.51 10.03
C VAL A 173 1.21 11.07 8.63
N PRO A 174 2.03 11.30 7.58
CA PRO A 174 1.73 10.81 6.23
C PRO A 174 1.51 9.29 6.21
N THR A 175 0.36 8.85 5.69
CA THR A 175 -0.07 7.45 5.77
C THR A 175 -1.03 7.06 4.66
N THR A 176 -1.05 5.78 4.29
CA THR A 176 -2.24 5.20 3.63
C THR A 176 -3.45 5.29 4.56
N ARG A 177 -4.63 5.47 4.01
CA ARG A 177 -5.91 5.54 4.71
C ARG A 177 -6.64 4.20 4.66
N ALA A 178 -7.64 4.03 5.51
CA ALA A 178 -8.52 2.87 5.49
C ALA A 178 -9.97 3.30 5.29
N LEU A 179 -10.61 2.83 4.21
CA LEU A 179 -12.00 3.12 3.92
C LEU A 179 -12.94 2.23 4.72
N SER A 180 -12.70 0.92 4.73
CA SER A 180 -13.66 -0.04 5.29
C SER A 180 -13.02 -1.30 5.82
N LEU A 181 -13.75 -1.96 6.72
CA LEU A 181 -13.42 -3.25 7.29
C LEU A 181 -14.65 -4.18 7.19
N VAL A 182 -14.49 -5.30 6.50
CA VAL A 182 -15.56 -6.23 6.16
C VAL A 182 -15.20 -7.64 6.66
N LEU A 183 -16.10 -8.28 7.41
CA LEU A 183 -16.00 -9.69 7.76
C LEU A 183 -16.36 -10.57 6.56
N THR A 184 -15.69 -11.71 6.41
CA THR A 184 -15.91 -12.61 5.25
C THR A 184 -16.96 -13.68 5.51
N GLY A 185 -17.30 -13.93 6.78
CA GLY A 185 -18.10 -15.09 7.20
C GLY A 185 -17.33 -16.42 7.16
N GLU A 186 -16.01 -16.37 6.98
CA GLU A 186 -15.13 -17.53 6.91
C GLU A 186 -14.15 -17.55 8.08
N SER A 187 -13.60 -18.72 8.38
CA SER A 187 -12.53 -18.88 9.37
C SER A 187 -11.21 -19.13 8.65
N VAL A 188 -10.17 -18.45 9.07
CA VAL A 188 -8.84 -18.48 8.47
C VAL A 188 -7.84 -18.95 9.51
N MET A 189 -7.02 -19.94 9.14
CA MET A 189 -6.03 -20.52 10.04
C MET A 189 -4.80 -19.62 10.13
N ARG A 190 -4.41 -19.21 11.34
CA ARG A 190 -3.20 -18.41 11.58
C ARG A 190 -2.44 -18.94 12.78
N ASP A 191 -1.13 -18.93 12.66
CA ASP A 191 -0.22 -19.03 13.79
C ASP A 191 0.23 -17.60 14.12
N MET A 192 -0.33 -17.02 15.18
CA MET A 192 -0.11 -15.62 15.53
C MET A 192 1.33 -15.36 16.00
N PHE A 193 1.94 -16.32 16.67
CA PHE A 193 3.26 -16.18 17.27
C PHE A 193 4.37 -16.91 16.51
N TYR A 194 4.00 -17.65 15.44
CA TYR A 194 4.90 -18.51 14.68
C TYR A 194 5.57 -19.57 15.58
N ASP A 195 4.82 -20.09 16.54
CA ASP A 195 5.28 -21.06 17.54
C ASP A 195 4.84 -22.51 17.26
N GLY A 196 4.13 -22.73 16.15
CA GLY A 196 3.62 -24.04 15.73
C GLY A 196 2.21 -24.36 16.21
N HIS A 197 1.50 -23.41 16.83
CA HIS A 197 0.14 -23.60 17.36
C HIS A 197 -0.93 -22.78 16.60
N PRO A 198 -1.29 -23.15 15.35
CA PRO A 198 -2.25 -22.40 14.57
C PRO A 198 -3.67 -22.50 15.15
N GLN A 199 -4.41 -21.39 15.06
CA GLN A 199 -5.81 -21.28 15.46
C GLN A 199 -6.67 -20.72 14.32
N LEU A 200 -7.97 -21.00 14.37
CA LEU A 200 -8.92 -20.38 13.46
C LEU A 200 -9.31 -19.00 13.98
N GLU A 201 -9.12 -17.98 13.16
CA GLU A 201 -9.56 -16.61 13.42
C GLU A 201 -10.62 -16.20 12.37
N PRO A 202 -11.55 -15.28 12.68
CA PRO A 202 -12.47 -14.74 11.68
C PRO A 202 -11.72 -14.08 10.53
N GLY A 203 -12.08 -14.41 9.29
CA GLY A 203 -11.55 -13.75 8.10
C GLY A 203 -12.09 -12.33 7.96
N ALA A 204 -11.26 -11.43 7.45
CA ALA A 204 -11.65 -10.05 7.18
C ALA A 204 -10.90 -9.46 5.98
N VAL A 205 -11.54 -8.52 5.30
CA VAL A 205 -10.97 -7.69 4.24
C VAL A 205 -10.94 -6.25 4.71
N VAL A 206 -9.80 -5.57 4.54
CA VAL A 206 -9.68 -4.11 4.74
C VAL A 206 -9.52 -3.45 3.38
N CYS A 207 -10.32 -2.42 3.11
CA CYS A 207 -10.11 -1.54 1.96
C CYS A 207 -9.17 -0.41 2.36
N ARG A 208 -7.95 -0.47 1.83
CA ARG A 208 -6.93 0.57 1.95
C ARG A 208 -7.11 1.58 0.81
N VAL A 209 -6.78 2.83 1.09
CA VAL A 209 -6.85 3.92 0.13
C VAL A 209 -5.59 4.77 0.20
N ALA A 210 -5.00 5.08 -0.96
CA ALA A 210 -3.82 5.94 -1.08
C ALA A 210 -3.82 6.60 -2.45
N PRO A 211 -3.09 7.71 -2.67
CA PRO A 211 -2.89 8.24 -4.01
C PRO A 211 -2.25 7.18 -4.93
N SER A 212 -1.29 6.42 -4.38
CA SER A 212 -0.57 5.34 -5.04
C SER A 212 -0.07 4.31 -4.03
N PHE A 213 0.01 3.05 -4.45
CA PHE A 213 0.63 1.96 -3.69
C PHE A 213 2.02 1.58 -4.24
N THR A 214 2.62 2.44 -5.08
CA THR A 214 3.98 2.28 -5.58
C THR A 214 5.00 2.35 -4.44
N ARG A 215 5.91 1.39 -4.43
CA ARG A 215 6.94 1.18 -3.41
C ARG A 215 8.33 1.22 -4.03
N PHE A 216 9.36 1.33 -3.21
CA PHE A 216 10.75 1.24 -3.70
C PHE A 216 11.00 -0.12 -4.39
N GLY A 217 10.38 -1.17 -3.85
CA GLY A 217 10.40 -2.53 -4.42
C GLY A 217 9.89 -2.65 -5.87
N ASN A 218 9.00 -1.76 -6.32
CA ASN A 218 8.48 -1.77 -7.69
C ASN A 218 9.57 -1.39 -8.70
N PHE A 219 10.48 -0.47 -8.35
CA PHE A 219 11.61 -0.11 -9.19
C PHE A 219 12.71 -1.18 -9.13
N GLN A 220 12.98 -1.68 -7.92
CA GLN A 220 14.05 -2.66 -7.68
C GLN A 220 13.87 -3.96 -8.47
N ILE A 221 12.64 -4.43 -8.68
CA ILE A 221 12.43 -5.68 -9.42
C ILE A 221 12.88 -5.57 -10.88
N PHE A 222 12.61 -4.46 -11.54
CA PHE A 222 13.01 -4.24 -12.94
C PHE A 222 14.51 -4.04 -13.06
N ALA A 223 15.09 -3.23 -12.18
CA ALA A 223 16.54 -3.04 -12.10
C ALA A 223 17.28 -4.38 -11.88
N SER A 224 16.79 -5.21 -10.95
CA SER A 224 17.40 -6.52 -10.65
C SER A 224 17.39 -7.50 -11.83
N ARG A 225 16.51 -7.28 -12.82
CA ARG A 225 16.34 -8.11 -14.01
C ARG A 225 16.98 -7.50 -15.26
N GLY A 226 17.56 -6.29 -15.16
CA GLY A 226 18.07 -5.54 -16.29
C GLY A 226 16.97 -5.01 -17.23
N ASP A 227 15.72 -4.94 -16.76
CA ASP A 227 14.56 -4.48 -17.54
C ASP A 227 14.46 -2.94 -17.46
N VAL A 228 15.44 -2.27 -18.07
CA VAL A 228 15.57 -0.81 -18.01
C VAL A 228 14.38 -0.10 -18.69
N GLN A 229 13.84 -0.70 -19.75
CA GLN A 229 12.69 -0.13 -20.47
C GLN A 229 11.44 -0.05 -19.58
N THR A 230 11.12 -1.13 -18.85
CA THR A 230 9.95 -1.12 -17.96
C THR A 230 10.21 -0.27 -16.72
N LEU A 231 11.46 -0.23 -16.23
CA LEU A 231 11.88 0.66 -15.16
C LEU A 231 11.64 2.13 -15.52
N GLU A 232 12.09 2.56 -16.70
CA GLU A 232 11.90 3.92 -17.22
C GLU A 232 10.41 4.26 -17.34
N GLN A 233 9.60 3.37 -17.93
CA GLN A 233 8.14 3.54 -18.00
C GLN A 233 7.48 3.72 -16.64
N LEU A 234 7.91 2.97 -15.62
CA LEU A 234 7.38 3.10 -14.27
C LEU A 234 7.79 4.43 -13.62
N VAL A 235 9.04 4.87 -13.80
CA VAL A 235 9.50 6.19 -13.32
C VAL A 235 8.68 7.30 -13.96
N ASP A 236 8.57 7.26 -15.28
CA ASP A 236 7.78 8.18 -16.09
C ASP A 236 6.33 8.27 -15.64
N HIS A 237 5.69 7.12 -15.42
CA HIS A 237 4.31 7.05 -14.93
C HIS A 237 4.20 7.63 -13.51
N THR A 238 5.11 7.25 -12.62
CA THR A 238 5.11 7.75 -11.24
C THR A 238 5.22 9.27 -11.23
N ILE A 239 6.11 9.87 -12.01
CA ILE A 239 6.26 11.32 -12.08
C ILE A 239 4.98 11.99 -12.59
N ARG A 240 4.42 11.51 -13.72
CA ARG A 240 3.25 12.14 -14.34
C ARG A 240 2.00 12.11 -13.45
N PHE A 241 1.83 11.06 -12.65
CA PHE A 241 0.58 10.83 -11.90
C PHE A 241 0.71 11.07 -10.40
N ASP A 242 1.86 10.78 -9.81
CA ASP A 242 2.10 10.91 -8.38
C ASP A 242 2.85 12.22 -8.04
N PHE A 243 3.60 12.80 -8.99
CA PHE A 243 4.37 14.05 -8.83
C PHE A 243 4.14 15.07 -9.98
N PRO A 244 2.89 15.34 -10.40
CA PRO A 244 2.62 16.14 -11.60
C PRO A 244 3.14 17.58 -11.52
N HIS A 245 3.38 18.11 -10.32
CA HIS A 245 3.93 19.45 -10.11
C HIS A 245 5.39 19.60 -10.56
N LEU A 246 6.10 18.49 -10.78
CA LEU A 246 7.48 18.50 -11.29
C LEU A 246 7.57 18.64 -12.81
N GLY A 247 6.45 18.47 -13.53
CA GLY A 247 6.39 18.56 -14.99
C GLY A 247 6.62 17.23 -15.70
N GLU A 248 6.92 17.30 -17.01
CA GLU A 248 7.12 16.09 -17.82
C GLU A 248 8.46 15.41 -17.55
N PRO A 249 8.51 14.06 -17.59
CA PRO A 249 9.73 13.30 -17.45
C PRO A 249 10.90 13.78 -18.31
N SER A 250 12.01 14.00 -17.63
CA SER A 250 13.32 14.37 -18.18
C SER A 250 14.38 14.09 -17.11
N GLN A 251 15.66 14.10 -17.48
CA GLN A 251 16.75 13.88 -16.52
C GLN A 251 16.75 14.91 -15.37
N GLU A 252 16.39 16.17 -15.66
CA GLU A 252 16.23 17.19 -14.62
C GLU A 252 15.06 16.87 -13.67
N VAL A 253 13.92 16.45 -14.23
CA VAL A 253 12.74 16.08 -13.44
C VAL A 253 12.96 14.79 -12.65
N TYR A 254 13.71 13.82 -13.18
CA TYR A 254 14.12 12.62 -12.44
C TYR A 254 14.96 12.99 -11.22
N ALA A 255 15.89 13.94 -11.36
CA ALA A 255 16.67 14.46 -10.25
C ALA A 255 15.79 15.13 -9.19
N GLN A 256 14.85 15.99 -9.59
CA GLN A 256 13.91 16.66 -8.67
C GLN A 256 13.01 15.64 -7.96
N TRP A 257 12.46 14.68 -8.70
CA TRP A 257 11.63 13.61 -8.18
C TRP A 257 12.35 12.80 -7.10
N PHE A 258 13.57 12.32 -7.39
CA PHE A 258 14.31 11.54 -6.40
C PHE A 258 14.67 12.35 -5.15
N GLN A 259 14.96 13.65 -5.30
CA GLN A 259 15.18 14.56 -4.17
C GLN A 259 13.91 14.71 -3.31
N GLU A 260 12.74 14.83 -3.94
CA GLU A 260 11.46 14.90 -3.23
C GLU A 260 11.10 13.58 -2.53
N VAL A 261 11.39 12.42 -3.14
CA VAL A 261 11.25 11.10 -2.51
C VAL A 261 12.12 11.01 -1.25
N CYS A 262 13.37 11.50 -1.32
CA CYS A 262 14.26 11.54 -0.16
C CYS A 262 13.75 12.48 0.94
N HIS A 263 13.25 13.66 0.58
CA HIS A 263 12.67 14.64 1.49
C HIS A 263 11.44 14.09 2.21
N THR A 264 10.43 13.62 1.47
CA THR A 264 9.18 13.06 2.02
C THR A 264 9.41 11.81 2.85
N THR A 265 10.41 10.98 2.49
CA THR A 265 10.84 9.86 3.35
C THR A 265 11.44 10.35 4.67
N ALA A 266 12.27 11.40 4.66
CA ALA A 266 12.80 11.99 5.89
C ALA A 266 11.67 12.53 6.78
N GLU A 267 10.73 13.28 6.20
CA GLU A 267 9.55 13.83 6.90
C GLU A 267 8.74 12.72 7.58
N MET A 268 8.38 11.66 6.84
CA MET A 268 7.67 10.50 7.39
C MET A 268 8.40 9.90 8.60
N ILE A 269 9.72 9.70 8.49
CA ILE A 269 10.50 9.13 9.58
C ILE A 269 10.58 10.07 10.78
N VAL A 270 10.77 11.37 10.57
CA VAL A 270 10.73 12.37 11.64
C VAL A 270 9.40 12.29 12.40
N HIS A 271 8.28 12.19 11.68
CA HIS A 271 6.97 12.00 12.29
C HIS A 271 6.90 10.71 13.12
N TRP A 272 7.39 9.57 12.61
CA TRP A 272 7.44 8.32 13.36
C TRP A 272 8.23 8.46 14.66
N MET A 273 9.41 9.09 14.57
CA MET A 273 10.27 9.29 15.73
C MET A 273 9.57 10.17 16.77
N ARG A 274 8.93 11.28 16.37
CA ARG A 274 8.22 12.20 17.27
C ARG A 274 7.07 11.56 18.04
N VAL A 275 6.29 10.70 17.38
CA VAL A 275 5.14 10.03 18.02
C VAL A 275 5.52 8.72 18.70
N GLY A 276 6.79 8.30 18.69
CA GLY A 276 7.23 7.04 19.29
C GLY A 276 6.76 5.80 18.52
N PHE A 277 6.45 5.92 17.23
CA PHE A 277 5.97 4.81 16.40
C PHE A 277 7.13 3.95 15.90
N VAL A 278 6.97 2.62 15.98
CA VAL A 278 7.88 1.63 15.42
C VAL A 278 7.14 0.80 14.38
N HIS A 279 7.57 0.88 13.12
CA HIS A 279 6.97 0.18 12.01
C HIS A 279 7.16 -1.35 12.10
N GLY A 280 8.34 -1.78 12.59
CA GLY A 280 8.68 -3.19 12.81
C GLY A 280 9.11 -3.97 11.57
N VAL A 281 8.76 -3.53 10.35
CA VAL A 281 9.16 -4.20 9.08
C VAL A 281 9.46 -3.20 7.98
N MET A 282 10.58 -2.48 8.06
CA MET A 282 10.99 -1.49 7.05
C MET A 282 11.79 -2.13 5.91
N ASN A 283 11.25 -3.20 5.31
CA ASN A 283 11.77 -3.74 4.06
C ASN A 283 11.53 -2.74 2.93
N THR A 284 12.34 -2.76 1.85
CA THR A 284 12.16 -1.80 0.74
C THR A 284 10.81 -1.95 0.01
N ASP A 285 10.19 -3.13 0.06
CA ASP A 285 8.80 -3.33 -0.40
C ASP A 285 7.76 -2.63 0.48
N ASN A 286 8.08 -2.20 1.70
CA ASN A 286 7.20 -1.45 2.61
C ASN A 286 7.55 0.04 2.70
N LEU A 287 8.34 0.57 1.76
CA LEU A 287 8.62 2.00 1.67
C LEU A 287 7.85 2.55 0.47
N SER A 288 6.87 3.41 0.75
CA SER A 288 6.09 4.12 -0.27
C SER A 288 6.97 5.10 -1.02
N ILE A 289 6.77 5.22 -2.33
CA ILE A 289 7.45 6.23 -3.13
C ILE A 289 7.03 7.66 -2.76
N LEU A 290 5.86 7.82 -2.14
CA LEU A 290 5.27 9.09 -1.72
C LEU A 290 5.65 9.51 -0.28
N GLY A 291 6.48 8.74 0.43
CA GLY A 291 6.74 8.98 1.85
C GLY A 291 5.52 8.71 2.75
N LEU A 292 4.66 7.76 2.38
CA LEU A 292 3.51 7.35 3.20
C LEU A 292 3.84 6.14 4.08
N THR A 293 3.38 6.18 5.33
CA THR A 293 3.32 5.00 6.20
C THR A 293 2.39 3.95 5.57
N ILE A 294 2.90 2.74 5.38
CA ILE A 294 2.24 1.70 4.58
C ILE A 294 2.50 0.30 5.15
N ASP A 295 1.52 -0.61 5.06
CA ASP A 295 1.60 -2.00 5.50
C ASP A 295 1.84 -2.21 7.00
N TYR A 296 0.82 -1.83 7.76
CA TYR A 296 0.70 -2.04 9.19
C TYR A 296 0.67 -3.52 9.59
N GLY A 297 1.85 -4.10 9.84
CA GLY A 297 2.02 -5.46 10.33
C GLY A 297 2.30 -5.50 11.84
N PRO A 298 3.48 -5.98 12.27
CA PRO A 298 3.87 -6.00 13.67
C PRO A 298 4.41 -4.62 14.11
N TYR A 299 3.62 -3.56 13.92
CA TYR A 299 3.95 -2.23 14.42
C TYR A 299 3.66 -2.11 15.92
N GLY A 300 4.15 -1.04 16.54
CA GLY A 300 3.71 -0.62 17.87
C GLY A 300 4.25 0.75 18.25
N TRP A 301 3.76 1.27 19.37
CA TRP A 301 4.23 2.54 19.96
C TRP A 301 5.09 2.25 21.18
N LEU A 302 6.07 3.13 21.42
CA LEU A 302 6.75 3.17 22.70
C LEU A 302 5.75 3.47 23.81
N GLU A 303 5.69 2.61 24.82
CA GLU A 303 5.05 2.93 26.10
C GLU A 303 6.07 3.59 27.03
N ASN A 304 7.17 2.89 27.29
CA ASN A 304 8.36 3.48 27.89
C ASN A 304 9.34 3.90 26.79
N TYR A 305 10.06 5.00 27.02
CA TYR A 305 11.12 5.40 26.11
C TYR A 305 12.26 4.36 26.12
N ASP A 306 12.40 3.63 25.02
CA ASP A 306 13.48 2.66 24.80
C ASP A 306 13.93 2.69 23.33
N PRO A 307 15.11 3.29 23.03
CA PRO A 307 15.73 3.26 21.69
C PRO A 307 15.96 1.86 21.12
N GLY A 308 16.06 0.86 22.00
CA GLY A 308 16.29 -0.54 21.69
C GLY A 308 15.04 -1.35 21.34
N TRP A 309 13.84 -0.79 21.55
CA TRP A 309 12.60 -1.54 21.49
C TRP A 309 12.16 -1.86 20.05
N THR A 310 11.64 -3.08 19.85
CA THR A 310 10.97 -3.51 18.61
C THR A 310 9.70 -4.31 18.93
N PRO A 311 8.57 -4.02 18.27
CA PRO A 311 7.35 -4.81 18.37
C PRO A 311 7.41 -6.10 17.54
N ASN A 312 8.37 -6.22 16.62
CA ASN A 312 8.44 -7.35 15.71
C ASN A 312 9.15 -8.55 16.35
N THR A 313 8.39 -9.56 16.75
CA THR A 313 8.90 -10.80 17.36
C THR A 313 9.82 -11.59 16.42
N THR A 314 9.61 -11.52 15.11
CA THR A 314 10.48 -12.17 14.12
C THR A 314 11.83 -11.46 13.94
N ASP A 315 11.93 -10.19 14.35
CA ASP A 315 13.15 -9.39 14.39
C ASP A 315 13.72 -9.28 15.82
N ALA A 316 13.21 -10.04 16.80
CA ALA A 316 13.58 -9.83 18.21
C ALA A 316 15.09 -10.02 18.49
N GLN A 317 15.75 -10.91 17.73
CA GLN A 317 17.19 -11.17 17.86
C GLN A 317 18.04 -10.13 17.10
N GLY A 318 17.66 -9.79 15.86
CA GLY A 318 18.41 -8.86 15.02
C GLY A 318 18.16 -7.39 15.37
N ARG A 319 16.95 -7.08 15.84
CA ARG A 319 16.45 -5.75 16.17
C ARG A 319 16.77 -4.73 15.08
N ARG A 320 16.72 -5.17 13.82
CA ARG A 320 17.05 -4.34 12.66
C ARG A 320 16.13 -3.13 12.59
N TYR A 321 14.85 -3.31 12.91
CA TYR A 321 13.80 -2.30 12.78
C TYR A 321 13.35 -1.71 14.12
N ARG A 322 14.24 -1.73 15.14
CA ARG A 322 14.00 -1.08 16.44
C ARG A 322 13.84 0.43 16.31
N TYR A 323 13.17 1.04 17.28
CA TYR A 323 12.83 2.48 17.29
C TYR A 323 14.00 3.39 16.90
N GLY A 324 15.11 3.34 17.63
CA GLY A 324 16.26 4.23 17.41
C GLY A 324 17.04 3.97 16.12
N HIS A 325 16.70 2.93 15.36
CA HIS A 325 17.39 2.55 14.13
C HIS A 325 16.58 2.85 12.85
N GLN A 326 15.31 3.24 12.98
CA GLN A 326 14.46 3.54 11.82
C GLN A 326 15.04 4.58 10.86
N PRO A 327 15.69 5.68 11.34
CA PRO A 327 16.32 6.65 10.44
C PRO A 327 17.43 6.04 9.57
N GLN A 328 18.35 5.31 10.18
CA GLN A 328 19.45 4.69 9.43
C GLN A 328 18.93 3.62 8.45
N ILE A 329 17.86 2.91 8.81
CA ILE A 329 17.22 1.97 7.91
C ILE A 329 16.55 2.67 6.72
N ALA A 330 15.88 3.81 6.93
CA ALA A 330 15.29 4.58 5.85
C ALA A 330 16.37 5.12 4.89
N GLN A 331 17.49 5.62 5.41
CA GLN A 331 18.66 5.99 4.60
C GLN A 331 19.15 4.81 3.75
N TRP A 332 19.29 3.64 4.37
CA TRP A 332 19.69 2.42 3.65
C TRP A 332 18.68 2.05 2.56
N ASN A 333 17.37 2.15 2.83
CA ASN A 333 16.34 1.87 1.84
C ASN A 333 16.37 2.86 0.66
N LEU A 334 16.61 4.15 0.91
CA LEU A 334 16.81 5.16 -0.13
C LEU A 334 18.06 4.88 -0.97
N MET A 335 19.16 4.43 -0.35
CA MET A 335 20.34 3.98 -1.10
C MET A 335 20.01 2.79 -2.02
N GLN A 336 19.22 1.83 -1.55
CA GLN A 336 18.78 0.71 -2.41
C GLN A 336 17.82 1.15 -3.52
N LEU A 337 17.03 2.20 -3.32
CA LEU A 337 16.23 2.81 -4.39
C LEU A 337 17.15 3.52 -5.41
N ALA A 338 18.08 4.36 -4.93
CA ALA A 338 19.05 5.04 -5.78
C ALA A 338 19.80 4.06 -6.69
N ASN A 339 20.32 2.96 -6.12
CA ASN A 339 21.00 1.90 -6.87
C ASN A 339 20.11 1.29 -7.96
N ALA A 340 18.81 1.14 -7.72
CA ALA A 340 17.87 0.62 -8.71
C ALA A 340 17.57 1.63 -9.83
N LEU A 341 17.72 2.93 -9.55
CA LEU A 341 17.45 4.00 -10.50
C LEU A 341 18.66 4.37 -11.37
N VAL A 342 19.88 3.98 -11.00
CA VAL A 342 21.10 4.25 -11.79
C VAL A 342 20.93 4.00 -13.30
N PRO A 343 20.30 2.91 -13.78
CA PRO A 343 20.18 2.65 -15.21
C PRO A 343 19.36 3.67 -16.01
N VAL A 344 18.53 4.50 -15.35
CA VAL A 344 17.69 5.52 -16.02
C VAL A 344 18.18 6.95 -15.79
N PHE A 345 19.32 7.11 -15.11
CA PHE A 345 19.97 8.41 -14.89
C PHE A 345 21.26 8.53 -15.72
N ASP A 346 21.49 9.72 -16.29
CA ASP A 346 22.71 10.01 -17.06
C ASP A 346 23.98 10.10 -16.18
N SER A 347 23.80 10.44 -14.90
CA SER A 347 24.87 10.53 -13.89
C SER A 347 24.33 10.12 -12.52
N VAL A 348 25.22 9.68 -11.63
CA VAL A 348 24.88 9.33 -10.24
C VAL A 348 24.82 10.56 -9.32
N ASP A 349 25.34 11.71 -9.74
CA ASP A 349 25.40 12.92 -8.88
C ASP A 349 24.03 13.36 -8.35
N PRO A 350 22.93 13.35 -9.15
CA PRO A 350 21.61 13.68 -8.64
C PRO A 350 21.10 12.71 -7.57
N LEU A 351 21.45 11.42 -7.69
CA LEU A 351 21.09 10.40 -6.72
C LEU A 351 21.87 10.62 -5.42
N GLN A 352 23.17 10.93 -5.51
CA GLN A 352 23.96 11.28 -4.32
C GLN A 352 23.37 12.50 -3.62
N LYS A 353 23.02 13.55 -4.37
CA LYS A 353 22.40 14.77 -3.82
C LYS A 353 21.08 14.48 -3.10
N GLY A 354 20.23 13.60 -3.64
CA GLY A 354 18.99 13.19 -2.96
C GLY A 354 19.28 12.52 -1.60
N LEU A 355 20.27 11.64 -1.54
CA LEU A 355 20.67 10.98 -0.28
C LEU A 355 21.21 11.98 0.75
N GLU A 356 21.93 13.02 0.31
CA GLU A 356 22.39 14.11 1.17
C GLU A 356 21.22 14.94 1.71
N ILE A 357 20.19 15.20 0.89
CA ILE A 357 18.94 15.86 1.33
C ILE A 357 18.27 15.07 2.44
N TYR A 358 18.14 13.74 2.31
CA TYR A 358 17.53 12.92 3.36
C TYR A 358 18.22 13.13 4.72
N VAL A 359 19.56 13.13 4.75
CA VAL A 359 20.33 13.30 5.99
C VAL A 359 20.08 14.68 6.59
N ALA A 360 20.21 15.74 5.79
CA ALA A 360 20.01 17.11 6.25
C ALA A 360 18.58 17.36 6.76
N GLU A 361 17.58 16.79 6.07
CA GLU A 361 16.17 16.92 6.42
C GLU A 361 15.82 16.17 7.70
N PHE A 362 16.33 14.96 7.87
CA PHE A 362 16.13 14.20 9.10
C PHE A 362 16.80 14.89 10.29
N GLU A 363 18.06 15.34 10.16
CA GLU A 363 18.78 16.06 11.21
C GLU A 363 18.01 17.32 11.63
N ARG A 364 17.61 18.15 10.66
CA ARG A 364 16.84 19.38 10.92
C ARG A 364 15.47 19.11 11.56
N GLY A 365 14.80 18.03 11.19
CA GLY A 365 13.47 17.69 11.72
C GLY A 365 13.51 17.02 13.09
N TRP A 366 14.63 16.37 13.43
CA TRP A 366 14.82 15.70 14.70
C TRP A 366 15.33 16.64 15.81
N ASP A 367 16.17 17.62 15.46
CA ASP A 367 16.52 18.76 16.33
C ASP A 367 15.28 19.59 16.70
#